data_AF-A0A349ZQ63-F1
#
_entry.id   AF-A0A349ZQ63-F1
#
_cell.length_a   1.000
_cell.length_b   1.000
_cell.length_c   1.000
_cell.angle_alpha   90.00
_cell.angle_beta   90.00
_cell.angle_gamma   90.00
#
_symmetry.space_group_name_H-M   'P 1'
#
loop_
_entity.id
_entity.type
_entity.pdbx_description
1 polymer ?
#
loop_
_entity_poly.entity_id
_entity_poly.type
_entity_poly.pdbx_seq_one_letter_code
_entity_poly.pdbx_strand_id
1 'polypeptide(L)' 'MAQAGKGRLNYRCPSCFARDIDVDMFYDGDRDEYYCLRCQFTGSEEDILKANDIIRLRYKDMMKRHTVESFYE' A
#
# COMPACT_ATOMS: atom_id res chain seq x y z
N MET A 1 11.55 9.50 -16.69
CA MET A 1 11.57 9.01 -15.30
C MET A 1 10.18 9.16 -14.77
N ALA A 2 9.51 8.05 -14.49
CA ALA A 2 8.11 8.01 -14.12
C ALA A 2 7.90 8.52 -12.68
N GLN A 3 7.88 9.85 -12.53
CA GLN A 3 6.90 10.47 -11.65
C GLN A 3 5.56 10.30 -12.37
N ALA A 4 4.53 9.72 -11.72
CA ALA A 4 3.18 9.90 -12.21
C ALA A 4 2.98 11.40 -12.48
N GLY A 5 2.30 11.73 -13.58
CA GLY A 5 2.18 13.12 -14.05
C GLY A 5 1.86 14.11 -12.92
N LYS A 6 2.40 15.34 -13.03
CA LYS A 6 2.19 16.42 -12.04
C LYS A 6 0.72 16.47 -11.61
N GLY A 7 0.46 16.11 -10.35
CA GLY A 7 -0.86 16.22 -9.73
C GLY A 7 -1.52 14.91 -9.28
N ARG A 8 -1.02 13.73 -9.69
CA ARG A 8 -1.54 12.44 -9.18
C ARG A 8 -0.59 11.87 -8.12
N LEU A 9 -1.13 11.56 -6.94
CA LEU A 9 -0.36 10.89 -5.88
C LEU A 9 0.04 9.49 -6.37
N ASN A 10 1.31 9.10 -6.19
CA ASN A 10 1.75 7.73 -6.50
C ASN A 10 1.14 6.76 -5.48
N TYR A 11 0.77 5.56 -5.92
CA TYR A 11 0.43 4.48 -5.00
C TYR A 11 1.69 3.92 -4.36
N ARG A 12 1.61 3.57 -3.07
CA ARG A 12 2.65 2.83 -2.36
C ARG A 12 2.48 1.34 -2.59
N CYS A 13 3.60 0.62 -2.75
CA CYS A 13 3.54 -0.82 -3.01
C CYS A 13 2.99 -1.58 -1.80
N PRO A 14 1.85 -2.30 -1.92
CA PRO A 14 1.25 -3.00 -0.79
C PRO A 14 2.14 -4.14 -0.27
N SER A 15 2.85 -4.84 -1.15
CA SER A 15 3.76 -5.93 -0.77
C SER A 15 4.99 -5.44 0.01
N CYS A 16 5.56 -4.29 -0.38
CA CYS A 16 6.66 -3.68 0.37
C CYS A 16 6.18 -3.05 1.67
N PHE A 17 5.02 -2.40 1.63
CA PHE A 17 4.45 -1.72 2.80
C PHE A 17 4.04 -2.71 3.89
N ALA A 18 3.57 -3.91 3.52
CA ALA A 18 3.39 -5.03 4.44
C ALA A 18 4.71 -5.52 5.09
N ARG A 19 5.88 -5.09 4.61
CA ARG A 19 7.19 -5.36 5.21
C ARG A 19 7.79 -4.10 5.84
N ASP A 20 6.94 -3.12 6.15
CA ASP A 20 7.31 -1.83 6.74
C ASP A 20 8.28 -1.01 5.86
N ILE A 21 8.32 -1.32 4.55
CA ILE A 21 9.10 -0.59 3.56
C ILE A 21 8.17 0.27 2.72
N ASP A 22 8.37 1.59 2.82
CA ASP A 22 7.65 2.54 2.00
C ASP A 22 8.36 2.73 0.64
N VAL A 23 7.67 2.45 -0.46
CA VAL A 23 8.17 2.67 -1.81
C VAL A 23 7.01 2.99 -2.75
N ASP A 24 7.21 4.04 -3.54
CA ASP A 24 6.30 4.43 -4.60
C ASP A 24 6.31 3.41 -5.74
N MET A 25 5.14 3.19 -6.31
CA MET A 25 4.97 2.41 -7.54
C MET A 25 5.07 3.30 -8.76
N PHE A 26 5.57 2.72 -9.84
CA PHE A 26 5.64 3.34 -11.16
C PHE A 26 4.40 2.97 -11.95
N TYR A 27 3.75 3.94 -12.59
CA TYR A 27 2.59 3.72 -13.44
C TYR A 27 3.02 3.62 -14.91
N ASP A 28 2.52 2.62 -15.61
CA ASP A 28 2.60 2.47 -17.07
C ASP A 28 1.25 2.84 -17.69
N GLY A 29 1.24 3.94 -18.45
CA GLY A 29 0.03 4.44 -19.11
C GLY A 29 -0.41 3.61 -20.31
N ASP A 30 0.48 2.83 -20.92
CA ASP A 30 0.14 2.00 -22.08
C ASP A 30 -0.61 0.73 -21.66
N ARG A 31 -0.35 0.25 -20.43
CA ARG A 31 -0.92 -0.98 -19.87
C ARG A 31 -1.92 -0.76 -18.74
N ASP A 32 -2.03 0.47 -18.25
CA ASP A 32 -2.84 0.83 -17.08
C ASP A 32 -2.48 0.00 -15.83
N GLU A 33 -1.18 -0.22 -15.64
CA GLU A 33 -0.63 -1.07 -14.59
C GLU A 33 0.39 -0.32 -13.74
N TYR A 34 0.55 -0.77 -12.50
CA TYR A 34 1.57 -0.25 -11.60
C TYR A 34 2.62 -1.31 -11.27
N TYR A 35 3.87 -0.86 -11.22
CA TYR A 35 5.04 -1.71 -11.02
C TYR A 35 5.86 -1.23 -9.82
N CYS A 36 6.22 -2.16 -8.95
CA CYS A 36 7.19 -1.91 -7.89
C CYS A 36 8.58 -2.39 -8.31
N LEU A 37 9.55 -1.47 -8.39
CA LEU A 37 10.94 -1.81 -8.71
C LEU A 37 11.64 -2.64 -7.62
N ARG A 38 11.12 -2.64 -6.39
CA ARG A 38 11.78 -3.32 -5.26
C ARG A 38 11.42 -4.80 -5.16
N CYS A 39 10.13 -5.13 -5.29
CA CYS A 39 9.64 -6.49 -5.07
C CYS A 39 9.02 -7.12 -6.31
N GLN A 40 9.10 -6.46 -7.48
CA GLN A 40 8.53 -6.90 -8.75
C GLN A 40 7.00 -7.11 -8.73
N PHE A 41 6.31 -6.58 -7.72
CA PHE A 41 4.85 -6.57 -7.69
C PHE A 41 4.31 -5.74 -8.87
N THR A 42 3.36 -6.33 -9.58
CA THR A 42 2.66 -5.75 -10.73
C THR A 42 1.17 -5.94 -10.50
N GLY A 43 0.36 -4.91 -10.76
CA GLY A 43 -1.08 -5.01 -10.64
C GLY A 43 -1.82 -3.77 -11.12
N SER A 44 -3.12 -3.92 -11.32
CA SER A 44 -4.02 -2.81 -11.64
C SER A 44 -4.27 -1.91 -10.42
N GLU A 45 -4.90 -0.76 -10.63
CA GLU A 45 -5.32 0.11 -9.54
C GLU A 45 -6.24 -0.61 -8.54
N GLU A 46 -7.17 -1.41 -9.04
CA GLU A 46 -8.11 -2.16 -8.20
C GLU A 46 -7.40 -3.18 -7.30
N ASP A 47 -6.37 -3.85 -7.82
CA ASP A 47 -5.58 -4.83 -7.06
C ASP A 47 -4.81 -4.15 -5.93
N ILE A 48 -4.26 -2.96 -6.20
CA ILE A 48 -3.54 -2.15 -5.22
C ILE A 48 -4.49 -1.68 -4.10
N LEU A 49 -5.68 -1.22 -4.45
CA LEU A 49 -6.68 -0.78 -3.47
C LEU A 49 -7.13 -1.94 -2.57
N LYS A 50 -7.45 -3.10 -3.15
CA LYS A 50 -7.79 -4.31 -2.39
C LYS A 50 -6.67 -4.74 -1.45
N ALA A 51 -5.43 -4.71 -1.92
CA ALA A 51 -4.28 -5.07 -1.10
C ALA A 51 -4.03 -4.05 0.03
N ASN A 52 -4.25 -2.76 -0.22
CA ASN A 52 -4.17 -1.71 0.80
C ASN A 52 -5.23 -1.87 1.88
N ASP A 53 -6.44 -2.33 1.54
CA ASP A 53 -7.49 -2.59 2.53
C ASP A 53 -7.10 -3.72 3.50
N ILE A 54 -6.40 -4.74 3.03
CA ILE A 54 -5.84 -5.79 3.90
C ILE A 54 -4.80 -5.19 4.86
N ILE A 55 -3.97 -4.27 4.39
CA ILE A 55 -2.96 -3.63 5.24
C ILE A 55 -3.61 -2.76 6.32
N ARG A 56 -4.71 -2.07 6.00
CA ARG A 56 -5.49 -1.31 7.00
C ARG A 56 -5.98 -2.19 8.15
N LEU A 57 -6.28 -3.47 7.90
CA LEU A 57 -6.63 -4.40 8.97
C LEU A 57 -5.47 -4.61 9.96
N ARG A 58 -4.24 -4.73 9.45
CA ARG A 58 -3.03 -4.88 10.30
C ARG A 58 -2.80 -3.66 11.18
N TYR A 59 -2.99 -2.46 10.64
CA TYR A 59 -2.79 -1.19 11.36
C TYR A 59 -4.09 -0.63 11.96
N LYS A 60 -5.17 -1.43 12.04
CA LYS A 60 -6.49 -0.97 12.48
C LYS A 60 -6.45 -0.29 13.85
N ASP A 61 -5.68 -0.87 14.76
CA ASP A 61 -5.50 -0.39 16.13
C ASP A 61 -4.15 0.32 16.32
N MET A 62 -3.50 0.78 15.25
CA MET A 62 -2.16 1.41 15.33
C MET A 62 -2.12 2.60 16.31
N MET A 63 -3.23 3.33 16.43
CA MET A 63 -3.35 4.47 17.34
C MET A 63 -4.06 4.13 18.67
N LYS A 64 -4.53 2.89 18.83
CA LYS A 64 -5.22 2.44 20.05
C LYS A 64 -4.23 1.74 20.96
N ARG A 65 -4.12 2.23 22.20
CA ARG A 65 -3.38 1.54 23.26
C ARG A 65 -4.32 0.56 23.97
N HIS A 66 -4.03 -0.72 23.86
CA HIS A 66 -4.73 -1.75 24.64
C HIS A 66 -4.12 -1.84 26.04
N THR A 67 -4.97 -1.91 27.06
CA THR A 67 -4.58 -2.20 28.46
C THR A 67 -5.05 -3.59 28.85
N VAL A 68 -4.61 -4.11 30.00
CA VAL A 68 -5.00 -5.47 30.43
C VAL A 68 -6.52 -5.61 30.54
N GLU A 69 -7.19 -4.56 31.03
CA GLU A 69 -8.63 -4.49 31.20
C GLU A 69 -9.38 -4.60 29.86
N SER A 70 -8.82 -4.07 28.77
CA SER A 70 -9.45 -4.08 27.44
C SER A 70 -9.58 -5.46 26.79
N PHE A 71 -8.99 -6.51 27.39
CA PHE A 71 -9.08 -7.90 26.93
C PHE A 71 -10.10 -8.74 27.70
N TYR A 72 -10.72 -8.20 28.75
CA TYR A 72 -11.67 -8.92 29.62
C TYR A 72 -13.10 -8.34 29.57
N GLU A 73 -13.35 -7.32 28.75
CA GLU A 73 -14.69 -6.81 28.42
C GLU A 73 -15.36 -7.59 27.28
#